data_AF-A0A2G8RSJ2-F1
#
_entry.id   AF-A0A2G8RSJ2-F1
#
_cell.length_a   1.000
_cell.length_b   1.000
_cell.length_c   1.000
_cell.angle_alpha   90.00
_cell.angle_beta   90.00
_cell.angle_gamma   90.00
#
_symmetry.space_group_name_H-M   'P 1'
#
loop_
_entity.id
_entity.type
_entity.pdbx_description
1 polymer ?
#
loop_
_entity_poly.entity_id
_entity_poly.type
_entity_poly.pdbx_seq_one_letter_code
_entity_poly.pdbx_strand_id
1 'polypeptide(L)'
;MASQHPSDQYKATRESVDVESLAQELSRYLKITAEDTEFLSHHASHRDELFAELYKQFDVKSGPFSANQFVQVGGNPDAHLVPANAEIERLTPPKTLEDRVARLHVASAALVVFNQYKVGYALLDHPDLERQLQQRKTQIMDEWRKTEFVRLFPESAANAPGPSATPTALASLPGPPLSSSESSAGASDSSAPRPVSDDEAAQFLRDPGTMLGKRFVCSPPEDALYSLGFEDRGLWEVVSCRVHMDEGVVDREYMVLTEEDPDYPLPMGESQVRDMLRYSTFAV
;
A
#
# COMPACT_ATOMS: atom_id res chain seq x y z
N MET A 1 25.35 28.05 12.70
CA MET A 1 25.45 27.30 11.43
C MET A 1 24.32 26.30 11.44
N ALA A 2 23.34 26.42 10.55
CA ALA A 2 22.25 25.45 10.47
C ALA A 2 22.82 24.14 9.94
N SER A 3 22.65 23.03 10.67
CA SER A 3 23.01 21.70 10.18
C SER A 3 22.07 21.36 9.02
N GLN A 4 22.61 21.20 7.82
CA GLN A 4 21.86 20.66 6.69
C GLN A 4 21.41 19.24 7.05
N HIS A 5 20.13 18.93 6.84
CA HIS A 5 19.62 17.59 7.05
C HIS A 5 20.23 16.67 5.97
N PRO A 6 20.64 15.43 6.29
CA PRO A 6 21.27 14.53 5.30
C PRO A 6 20.42 14.24 4.05
N SER A 7 19.11 14.49 4.09
CA SER A 7 18.23 14.37 2.91
C SER A 7 18.22 15.60 2.02
N ASP A 8 18.71 16.75 2.48
CA ASP A 8 18.66 18.02 1.74
C ASP A 8 19.43 17.95 0.41
N GLN A 9 20.45 17.09 0.33
CA GLN A 9 21.22 16.89 -0.90
C GLN A 9 20.44 16.22 -2.04
N TYR A 10 19.30 15.59 -1.74
CA TYR A 10 18.46 14.93 -2.73
C TYR A 10 17.36 15.83 -3.28
N LYS A 11 17.11 16.97 -2.62
CA LYS A 11 16.06 17.91 -3.00
C LYS A 11 16.32 18.43 -4.40
N ALA A 12 15.33 18.30 -5.28
CA ALA A 12 15.41 18.83 -6.62
C ALA A 12 15.01 20.31 -6.62
N THR A 13 15.62 21.10 -7.50
CA THR A 13 15.06 22.41 -7.84
C THR A 13 13.84 22.20 -8.73
N ARG A 14 12.83 23.06 -8.61
CA ARG A 14 11.58 22.93 -9.36
C ARG A 14 11.81 22.77 -10.87
N GLU A 15 12.74 23.54 -11.42
CA GLU A 15 13.04 23.58 -12.86
C GLU A 15 13.75 22.30 -13.36
N SER A 16 14.32 21.52 -12.44
CA SER A 16 15.00 20.26 -12.76
C SER A 16 14.07 19.04 -12.74
N VAL A 17 12.83 19.21 -12.25
CA VAL A 17 11.86 18.12 -12.13
C VAL A 17 11.10 17.94 -13.44
N ASP A 18 11.31 16.79 -14.08
CA ASP A 18 10.47 16.31 -15.17
C ASP A 18 9.46 15.28 -14.62
N VAL A 19 8.23 15.74 -14.38
CA VAL A 19 7.15 14.94 -13.84
C VAL A 19 6.79 13.75 -14.75
N GLU A 20 6.82 13.93 -16.07
CA GLU A 20 6.48 12.85 -17.00
C GLU A 20 7.54 11.75 -16.96
N SER A 21 8.82 12.13 -17.02
CA SER A 21 9.92 11.16 -16.92
C SER A 21 9.89 10.39 -15.59
N LEU A 22 9.64 11.07 -14.48
CA LEU A 22 9.51 10.40 -13.17
C LEU A 22 8.30 9.46 -13.12
N ALA A 23 7.15 9.87 -13.64
CA ALA A 23 5.94 9.05 -13.66
C ALA A 23 6.09 7.82 -14.56
N GLN A 24 6.75 7.96 -15.72
CA GLN A 24 7.04 6.84 -16.63
C GLN A 24 7.97 5.81 -15.99
N GLU A 25 9.07 6.26 -15.37
CA GLU A 25 10.03 5.38 -14.72
C GLU A 25 9.43 4.66 -13.50
N LEU A 26 8.69 5.39 -12.66
CA LEU A 26 7.96 4.80 -11.53
C LEU A 26 6.94 3.76 -12.01
N SER A 27 6.17 4.10 -13.04
CA SER A 27 5.17 3.19 -13.63
C SER A 27 5.84 1.97 -14.26
N ARG A 28 7.03 2.11 -14.86
CA ARG A 28 7.79 0.98 -15.42
C ARG A 28 8.10 -0.06 -14.36
N TYR A 29 8.63 0.35 -13.19
CA TYR A 29 8.88 -0.60 -12.10
C TYR A 29 7.58 -1.26 -11.64
N LEU A 30 6.52 -0.49 -11.43
CA LEU A 30 5.22 -1.01 -11.00
C LEU A 30 4.66 -2.06 -11.98
N LYS A 31 4.69 -1.76 -13.29
CA LYS A 31 4.25 -2.70 -14.33
C LYS A 31 5.03 -4.01 -14.27
N ILE A 32 6.37 -3.94 -14.23
CA ILE A 32 7.22 -5.13 -14.15
C ILE A 32 6.90 -5.95 -12.90
N THR A 33 6.79 -5.30 -11.74
CA THR A 33 6.46 -5.98 -10.49
C THR A 33 5.08 -6.66 -10.54
N ALA A 34 4.08 -5.99 -11.11
CA ALA A 34 2.74 -6.54 -11.25
C ALA A 34 2.70 -7.71 -12.24
N GLU A 35 3.35 -7.60 -13.40
CA GLU A 35 3.42 -8.67 -14.40
C GLU A 35 4.07 -9.94 -13.84
N ASP A 36 5.24 -9.80 -13.20
CA ASP A 36 5.95 -10.97 -12.69
C ASP A 36 5.26 -11.54 -11.45
N THR A 37 4.68 -10.70 -10.59
CA THR A 37 3.88 -11.20 -9.45
C THR A 37 2.68 -12.00 -9.92
N GLU A 38 1.93 -11.49 -10.89
CA GLU A 38 0.77 -12.19 -11.44
C GLU A 38 1.19 -13.52 -12.07
N PHE A 39 2.21 -13.52 -12.91
CA PHE A 39 2.71 -14.74 -13.54
C PHE A 39 3.19 -15.77 -12.50
N LEU A 40 3.96 -15.32 -11.51
CA LEU A 40 4.51 -16.19 -10.47
C LEU A 40 3.43 -16.70 -9.50
N SER A 41 2.28 -16.05 -9.40
CA SER A 41 1.16 -16.51 -8.58
C SER A 41 0.64 -17.89 -9.02
N HIS A 42 0.70 -18.18 -10.32
CA HIS A 42 0.35 -19.50 -10.88
C HIS A 42 1.38 -20.59 -10.59
N HIS A 43 2.54 -20.21 -10.03
CA HIS A 43 3.66 -21.11 -9.71
C HIS A 43 4.12 -20.95 -8.26
N ALA A 44 3.21 -20.66 -7.33
CA ALA A 44 3.52 -20.25 -5.96
C ALA A 44 4.61 -21.08 -5.25
N SER A 45 4.51 -22.43 -5.24
CA SER A 45 5.52 -23.27 -4.58
C SER A 45 6.90 -23.14 -5.21
N HIS A 46 7.00 -23.14 -6.54
CA HIS A 46 8.27 -23.03 -7.24
C HIS A 46 8.84 -21.60 -7.13
N ARG A 47 7.98 -20.57 -7.14
CA ARG A 47 8.36 -19.18 -6.84
C ARG A 47 9.02 -19.09 -5.46
N ASP A 48 8.42 -19.69 -4.44
CA ASP A 48 8.92 -19.63 -3.07
C ASP A 48 10.26 -20.35 -2.92
N GLU A 49 10.43 -21.50 -3.58
CA GLU A 49 11.72 -22.21 -3.68
C GLU A 49 12.79 -21.33 -4.34
N LEU A 50 12.46 -20.68 -5.46
CA LEU A 50 13.38 -19.80 -6.18
C LEU A 50 13.77 -18.56 -5.38
N PHE A 51 12.84 -17.94 -4.65
CA PHE A 51 13.18 -16.85 -3.73
C PHE A 51 14.07 -17.35 -2.59
N ALA A 52 13.80 -18.53 -2.03
CA ALA A 52 14.63 -19.10 -0.99
C ALA A 52 16.06 -19.36 -1.50
N GLU A 53 16.24 -19.89 -2.71
CA GLU A 53 17.56 -20.07 -3.32
C GLU A 53 18.25 -18.73 -3.60
N LEU A 54 17.52 -17.75 -4.13
CA LEU A 54 18.05 -16.42 -4.40
C LEU A 54 18.58 -15.77 -3.10
N TYR A 55 17.85 -15.90 -1.99
CA TYR A 55 18.21 -15.34 -0.69
C TYR A 55 19.33 -16.08 0.04
N LYS A 56 19.78 -17.24 -0.45
CA LYS A 56 21.02 -17.88 0.06
C LYS A 56 22.28 -17.14 -0.42
N GLN A 57 22.18 -16.30 -1.44
CA GLN A 57 23.31 -15.52 -1.95
C GLN A 57 23.59 -14.34 -1.01
N PHE A 58 24.83 -14.23 -0.51
CA PHE A 58 25.20 -13.26 0.53
C PHE A 58 25.01 -11.79 0.12
N ASP A 59 25.08 -11.50 -1.18
CA ASP A 59 24.94 -10.15 -1.72
C ASP A 59 23.47 -9.76 -2.01
N VAL A 60 22.53 -10.70 -1.89
CA VAL A 60 21.10 -10.45 -2.09
C VAL A 60 20.46 -10.05 -0.76
N LYS A 61 19.76 -8.92 -0.75
CA LYS A 61 19.02 -8.45 0.43
C LYS A 61 17.71 -9.21 0.55
N SER A 62 17.52 -9.91 1.67
CA SER A 62 16.25 -10.57 2.02
C SER A 62 15.47 -9.76 3.07
N GLY A 63 14.15 -9.94 3.10
CA GLY A 63 13.25 -9.24 4.02
C GLY A 63 12.51 -8.05 3.40
N PRO A 64 11.77 -7.26 4.20
CA PRO A 64 11.08 -6.08 3.69
C PRO A 64 12.10 -5.10 3.12
N PHE A 65 11.91 -4.75 1.85
CA PHE A 65 12.79 -3.81 1.17
C PHE A 65 12.66 -2.44 1.79
N SER A 66 13.78 -1.91 2.26
CA SER A 66 13.89 -0.51 2.66
C SER A 66 15.02 0.15 1.86
N ALA A 67 14.81 1.38 1.41
CA ALA A 67 15.75 2.05 0.51
C ALA A 67 17.17 2.14 1.12
N ASN A 68 17.26 2.26 2.45
CA ASN A 68 18.51 2.30 3.20
C ASN A 68 19.30 0.97 3.22
N GLN A 69 18.69 -0.16 2.87
CA GLN A 69 19.40 -1.43 2.66
C GLN A 69 20.26 -1.42 1.39
N PHE A 70 19.88 -0.59 0.41
CA PHE A 70 20.50 -0.51 -0.91
C PHE A 70 21.36 0.74 -1.08
N VAL A 71 20.91 1.86 -0.52
CA VAL A 71 21.60 3.15 -0.62
C VAL A 71 21.69 3.73 0.78
N GLN A 72 22.90 3.92 1.29
CA GLN A 72 23.07 4.56 2.60
C GLN A 72 22.57 6.01 2.55
N VAL A 73 22.10 6.53 3.68
CA VAL A 73 21.79 7.97 3.81
C VAL A 73 23.05 8.77 3.47
N GLY A 74 22.94 9.75 2.56
CA GLY A 74 24.09 10.46 2.03
C GLY A 74 24.64 9.87 0.72
N GLY A 75 24.29 8.63 0.38
CA GLY A 75 24.75 7.93 -0.82
C GLY A 75 24.06 8.36 -2.13
N ASN A 76 24.65 8.02 -3.26
CA ASN A 76 24.08 8.29 -4.58
C ASN A 76 23.06 7.19 -4.96
N PRO A 77 21.76 7.50 -5.15
CA PRO A 77 20.76 6.50 -5.55
C PRO A 77 21.05 5.89 -6.93
N ASP A 78 21.69 6.62 -7.84
CA ASP A 78 21.99 6.11 -9.19
C ASP A 78 23.05 5.00 -9.17
N ALA A 79 23.84 4.89 -8.11
CA ALA A 79 24.74 3.76 -7.91
C ALA A 79 24.00 2.41 -7.76
N HIS A 80 22.72 2.45 -7.36
CA HIS A 80 21.84 1.29 -7.33
C HIS A 80 20.90 1.23 -8.54
N LEU A 81 20.27 2.36 -8.90
CA LEU A 81 19.25 2.38 -9.96
C LEU A 81 19.80 2.06 -11.35
N VAL A 82 20.99 2.56 -11.70
CA VAL A 82 21.60 2.31 -13.03
C VAL A 82 21.89 0.82 -13.26
N PRO A 83 22.60 0.09 -12.36
CA PRO A 83 22.81 -1.34 -12.56
C PRO A 83 21.51 -2.14 -12.46
N ALA A 84 20.56 -1.75 -11.60
CA ALA A 84 19.26 -2.40 -11.53
C ALA A 84 18.49 -2.29 -12.86
N ASN A 85 18.49 -1.11 -13.48
CA ASN A 85 17.86 -0.90 -14.79
C ASN A 85 18.52 -1.72 -15.90
N ALA A 86 19.85 -1.78 -15.93
CA ALA A 86 20.57 -2.61 -16.89
C ALA A 86 20.23 -4.10 -16.73
N GLU A 87 20.08 -4.57 -15.48
CA GLU A 87 19.72 -5.97 -15.21
C GLU A 87 18.26 -6.27 -15.57
N ILE A 88 17.33 -5.35 -15.29
CA ILE A 88 15.93 -5.44 -15.73
C ILE A 88 15.84 -5.53 -17.25
N GLU A 89 16.63 -4.72 -17.97
CA GLU A 89 16.68 -4.76 -19.44
C GLU A 89 17.22 -6.09 -19.95
N ARG A 90 18.29 -6.61 -19.34
CA ARG A 90 18.86 -7.92 -19.67
C ARG A 90 17.85 -9.06 -19.47
N LEU A 91 17.01 -8.96 -18.44
CA LEU A 91 15.97 -9.92 -18.08
C LEU A 91 14.65 -9.73 -18.85
N THR A 92 14.55 -8.74 -19.74
CA THR A 92 13.31 -8.43 -20.47
C THR A 92 13.45 -8.76 -21.98
N PRO A 93 12.56 -9.59 -22.58
CA PRO A 93 11.50 -10.36 -21.91
C PRO A 93 12.07 -11.55 -21.13
N PRO A 94 11.47 -11.92 -19.98
CA PRO A 94 11.95 -13.03 -19.18
C PRO A 94 11.71 -14.36 -19.89
N LYS A 95 12.72 -15.24 -19.90
CA LYS A 95 12.67 -16.52 -20.63
C LYS A 95 12.30 -17.69 -19.74
N THR A 96 12.56 -17.58 -18.44
CA THR A 96 12.32 -18.64 -17.45
C THR A 96 11.63 -18.10 -16.19
N LEU A 97 11.26 -19.01 -15.28
CA LEU A 97 10.67 -18.62 -13.99
C LEU A 97 11.71 -17.91 -13.11
N GLU A 98 12.97 -18.38 -13.17
CA GLU A 98 14.13 -17.80 -12.50
C GLU A 98 14.38 -16.36 -12.98
N ASP A 99 14.30 -16.11 -14.30
CA ASP A 99 14.41 -14.76 -14.85
C ASP A 99 13.33 -13.84 -14.27
N ARG A 100 12.09 -14.34 -14.11
CA ARG A 100 10.98 -13.55 -13.52
C ARG A 100 11.20 -13.28 -12.04
N VAL A 101 11.65 -14.27 -11.27
CA VAL A 101 11.97 -14.07 -9.85
C VAL A 101 13.09 -13.06 -9.67
N ALA A 102 14.16 -13.18 -10.48
CA ALA A 102 15.26 -12.22 -10.48
C ALA A 102 14.80 -10.81 -10.89
N ARG A 103 14.00 -10.70 -11.96
CA ARG A 103 13.49 -9.41 -12.46
C ARG A 103 12.56 -8.75 -11.46
N LEU A 104 11.65 -9.52 -10.85
CA LEU A 104 10.76 -9.04 -9.79
C LEU A 104 11.56 -8.53 -8.58
N HIS A 105 12.58 -9.27 -8.14
CA HIS A 105 13.43 -8.87 -7.02
C HIS A 105 14.15 -7.54 -7.30
N VAL A 106 14.81 -7.44 -8.46
CA VAL A 106 15.55 -6.23 -8.87
C VAL A 106 14.61 -5.04 -9.06
N ALA A 107 13.46 -5.24 -9.72
CA ALA A 107 12.48 -4.17 -9.93
C ALA A 107 11.86 -3.67 -8.62
N SER A 108 11.58 -4.57 -7.67
CA SER A 108 11.04 -4.21 -6.36
C SER A 108 12.05 -3.40 -5.54
N ALA A 109 13.33 -3.80 -5.54
CA ALA A 109 14.40 -3.05 -4.89
C ALA A 109 14.58 -1.65 -5.52
N ALA A 110 14.60 -1.59 -6.86
CA ALA A 110 14.71 -0.33 -7.59
C ALA A 110 13.51 0.60 -7.34
N LEU A 111 12.29 0.05 -7.29
CA LEU A 111 11.07 0.79 -6.96
C LEU A 111 11.18 1.50 -5.61
N VAL A 112 11.60 0.79 -4.57
CA VAL A 112 11.72 1.36 -3.21
C VAL A 112 12.79 2.45 -3.17
N VAL A 113 13.94 2.23 -3.81
CA VAL A 113 15.01 3.25 -3.89
C VAL A 113 14.55 4.47 -4.70
N PHE A 114 13.91 4.25 -5.85
CA PHE A 114 13.41 5.33 -6.69
C PHE A 114 12.36 6.16 -5.94
N ASN A 115 11.38 5.52 -5.31
CA ASN A 115 10.34 6.22 -4.59
C ASN A 115 10.90 7.04 -3.42
N GLN A 116 11.84 6.49 -2.64
CA GLN A 116 12.44 7.23 -1.52
C GLN A 116 13.26 8.44 -1.99
N TYR A 117 14.16 8.25 -2.96
CA TYR A 117 15.18 9.25 -3.28
C TYR A 117 14.80 10.16 -4.45
N LYS A 118 14.08 9.66 -5.45
CA LYS A 118 13.71 10.41 -6.66
C LYS A 118 12.29 10.99 -6.58
N VAL A 119 11.45 10.51 -5.65
CA VAL A 119 10.13 11.08 -5.36
C VAL A 119 10.14 11.75 -3.99
N GLY A 120 10.12 10.98 -2.91
CA GLY A 120 9.92 11.50 -1.55
C GLY A 120 10.93 12.57 -1.14
N TYR A 121 12.24 12.32 -1.26
CA TYR A 121 13.25 13.34 -0.92
C TYR A 121 13.39 14.43 -1.99
N ALA A 122 13.28 14.09 -3.26
CA ALA A 122 13.47 15.05 -4.34
C ALA A 122 12.34 16.08 -4.43
N LEU A 123 11.11 15.66 -4.16
CA LEU A 123 9.90 16.48 -4.26
C LEU A 123 9.39 16.99 -2.91
N LEU A 124 10.14 16.78 -1.83
CA LEU A 124 9.75 17.15 -0.46
C LEU A 124 9.29 18.61 -0.33
N ASP A 125 9.94 19.51 -1.06
CA ASP A 125 9.61 20.95 -1.05
C ASP A 125 8.62 21.36 -2.16
N HIS A 126 8.15 20.41 -2.98
CA HIS A 126 7.30 20.62 -4.16
C HIS A 126 6.06 19.70 -4.18
N PRO A 127 5.16 19.79 -3.17
CA PRO A 127 4.01 18.89 -3.05
C PRO A 127 3.02 18.96 -4.21
N ASP A 128 3.02 20.06 -4.98
CA ASP A 128 2.21 20.18 -6.19
C ASP A 128 2.77 19.33 -7.35
N LEU A 129 4.09 19.16 -7.44
CA LEU A 129 4.74 18.30 -8.44
C LEU A 129 4.58 16.83 -8.07
N GLU A 130 4.70 16.49 -6.79
CA GLU A 130 4.42 15.14 -6.30
C GLU A 130 2.98 14.73 -6.63
N ARG A 131 1.99 15.60 -6.38
CA ARG A 131 0.61 15.34 -6.76
C ARG A 131 0.44 15.14 -8.26
N GLN A 132 1.09 15.94 -9.10
CA GLN A 132 1.05 15.77 -10.55
C GLN A 132 1.67 14.43 -10.97
N LEU A 133 2.78 14.04 -10.33
CA LEU A 133 3.42 12.74 -10.54
C LEU A 133 2.47 11.60 -10.19
N GLN A 134 1.84 11.63 -9.01
CA GLN A 134 0.91 10.57 -8.58
C GLN A 134 -0.30 10.49 -9.52
N GLN A 135 -0.89 11.62 -9.90
CA GLN A 135 -1.99 11.65 -10.87
C GLN A 135 -1.57 11.05 -12.21
N ARG A 136 -0.37 11.39 -12.70
CA ARG A 136 0.13 10.88 -13.97
C ARG A 136 0.46 9.38 -13.91
N LYS A 137 1.08 8.93 -12.82
CA LYS A 137 1.31 7.50 -12.51
C LYS A 137 0.00 6.73 -12.57
N THR A 138 -1.05 7.21 -11.90
CA THR A 138 -2.37 6.58 -11.92
C THR A 138 -2.93 6.47 -13.34
N GLN A 139 -2.85 7.53 -14.14
CA GLN A 139 -3.30 7.48 -15.54
C GLN A 139 -2.55 6.42 -16.36
N ILE A 140 -1.21 6.36 -16.24
CA ILE A 140 -0.38 5.38 -16.95
C ILE A 140 -0.72 3.95 -16.52
N MET A 141 -0.89 3.73 -15.22
CA MET A 141 -1.21 2.41 -14.67
C MET A 141 -2.63 1.99 -15.01
N ASP A 142 -3.59 2.90 -15.01
CA ASP A 142 -4.98 2.64 -15.42
C ASP A 142 -5.08 2.26 -16.89
N GLU A 143 -4.41 3.01 -17.77
CA GLU A 143 -4.35 2.71 -19.19
C GLU A 143 -3.74 1.32 -19.42
N TRP A 144 -2.59 1.06 -18.80
CA TRP A 144 -1.90 -0.23 -18.89
C TRP A 144 -2.76 -1.38 -18.36
N ARG A 145 -3.41 -1.20 -17.21
CA ARG A 145 -4.27 -2.20 -16.59
C ARG A 145 -5.45 -2.55 -17.51
N LYS A 146 -6.09 -1.54 -18.10
CA LYS A 146 -7.25 -1.71 -19.01
C LYS A 146 -6.87 -2.29 -20.38
N THR A 147 -5.59 -2.26 -20.76
CA THR A 147 -5.12 -2.65 -22.09
C THR A 147 -4.16 -3.83 -22.04
N GLU A 148 -2.89 -3.57 -21.74
CA GLU A 148 -1.80 -4.54 -21.81
C GLU A 148 -1.94 -5.64 -20.74
N PHE A 149 -2.28 -5.27 -19.50
CA PHE A 149 -2.40 -6.26 -18.42
C PHE A 149 -3.52 -7.28 -18.68
N VAL A 150 -4.71 -6.81 -19.06
CA VAL A 150 -5.84 -7.69 -19.45
C VAL A 150 -5.47 -8.59 -20.63
N ARG A 151 -4.67 -8.09 -21.59
CA ARG A 151 -4.18 -8.89 -22.72
C ARG A 151 -3.21 -9.98 -22.27
N LEU A 152 -2.38 -9.72 -21.27
CA LEU A 152 -1.41 -10.68 -20.72
C LEU A 152 -2.07 -11.71 -19.80
N PHE A 153 -3.06 -11.28 -19.00
CA PHE A 153 -3.71 -12.08 -17.96
C PHE A 153 -5.25 -11.99 -18.08
N PRO A 154 -5.84 -12.57 -19.14
CA PRO A 154 -7.27 -12.46 -19.39
C PRO A 154 -8.12 -13.16 -18.31
N GLU A 155 -7.59 -14.21 -17.67
CA GLU A 155 -8.28 -14.95 -16.61
C GLU A 155 -8.45 -14.09 -15.35
N SER A 156 -7.43 -13.31 -14.99
CA SER A 156 -7.44 -12.40 -13.85
C SER A 156 -8.41 -11.23 -14.09
N ALA A 157 -8.55 -10.79 -15.34
CA ALA A 157 -9.56 -9.80 -15.73
C ALA A 157 -11.00 -10.35 -15.70
N ALA A 158 -11.19 -11.63 -16.00
CA ALA A 158 -12.50 -12.28 -15.94
C ALA A 158 -12.98 -12.53 -14.50
N ASN A 159 -12.05 -12.69 -13.57
CA ASN A 159 -12.32 -12.86 -12.14
C ASN A 159 -12.38 -11.54 -11.36
N ALA A 160 -12.07 -10.41 -12.00
CA ALA A 160 -12.36 -9.11 -11.42
C ALA A 160 -13.90 -9.01 -11.26
N PRO A 161 -14.42 -8.70 -10.07
CA PRO A 161 -15.84 -8.45 -9.94
C PRO A 161 -16.19 -7.35 -10.94
N GLY A 162 -17.03 -7.68 -11.93
CA GLY A 162 -17.58 -6.67 -12.84
C GLY A 162 -18.21 -5.55 -12.02
N PRO A 163 -18.45 -4.36 -12.61
CA PRO A 163 -19.15 -3.29 -11.91
C PRO A 163 -20.40 -3.90 -11.29
N SER A 164 -20.39 -4.00 -9.97
CA SER A 164 -21.44 -4.66 -9.22
C SER A 164 -22.72 -3.96 -9.62
N ALA A 165 -23.56 -4.65 -10.39
CA ALA A 165 -24.93 -4.22 -10.56
C ALA A 165 -25.43 -4.03 -9.14
N THR A 166 -25.74 -2.77 -8.80
CA THR A 166 -26.28 -2.34 -7.52
C THR A 166 -27.19 -3.46 -6.99
N PRO A 167 -26.92 -4.04 -5.81
CA PRO A 167 -27.84 -5.02 -5.26
C PRO A 167 -29.18 -4.31 -5.07
N THR A 168 -30.11 -4.65 -5.95
CA THR A 168 -31.54 -4.37 -5.79
C THR A 168 -31.90 -4.68 -4.35
N ALA A 169 -32.46 -3.67 -3.67
CA ALA A 169 -32.96 -3.69 -2.31
C ALA A 169 -33.43 -5.10 -1.89
N LEU A 170 -32.61 -5.80 -1.10
CA LEU A 170 -33.05 -6.99 -0.43
C LEU A 170 -33.96 -6.57 0.72
N ALA A 171 -35.23 -6.90 0.51
CA ALA A 171 -36.33 -6.88 1.44
C ALA A 171 -35.90 -7.01 2.91
N SER A 172 -36.29 -6.00 3.69
CA SER A 172 -36.33 -6.00 5.14
C SER A 172 -37.03 -7.27 5.65
N LEU A 173 -36.29 -8.11 6.36
CA LEU A 173 -36.88 -9.11 7.24
C LEU A 173 -37.12 -8.48 8.63
N PRO A 174 -38.26 -8.76 9.28
CA PRO A 174 -38.72 -8.05 10.47
C PRO A 174 -37.88 -8.44 11.69
N GLY A 175 -37.31 -7.43 12.36
CA GLY A 175 -36.62 -7.60 13.64
C GLY A 175 -37.60 -7.94 14.78
N PRO A 176 -37.16 -8.72 15.80
CA PRO A 176 -37.95 -8.97 17.00
C PRO A 176 -38.04 -7.70 17.87
N PRO A 177 -39.12 -7.54 18.67
CA PRO A 177 -39.41 -6.29 19.35
C PRO A 177 -38.48 -6.04 20.54
N LEU A 178 -38.08 -4.77 20.64
CA LEU A 178 -37.40 -4.15 21.78
C LEU A 178 -38.21 -4.33 23.07
N SER A 179 -37.58 -4.86 24.12
CA SER A 179 -38.01 -4.63 25.50
C SER A 179 -37.18 -3.52 26.12
N SER A 180 -37.89 -2.49 26.54
CA SER A 180 -37.47 -1.29 27.23
C SER A 180 -37.15 -1.56 28.72
N SER A 181 -36.05 -0.97 29.19
CA SER A 181 -35.84 -0.51 30.57
C SER A 181 -34.69 0.51 30.52
N GLU A 182 -34.98 1.77 30.22
CA GLU A 182 -35.18 2.87 31.19
C GLU A 182 -33.99 3.18 32.12
N SER A 183 -33.62 4.47 32.11
CA SER A 183 -32.79 5.23 33.06
C SER A 183 -31.27 5.12 32.85
N SER A 184 -30.47 6.18 32.62
CA SER A 184 -30.64 7.61 32.86
C SER A 184 -29.59 8.42 32.07
N ALA A 185 -29.97 9.66 31.69
CA ALA A 185 -29.13 10.85 31.48
C ALA A 185 -27.91 10.74 30.53
N GLY A 186 -27.75 11.54 29.48
CA GLY A 186 -28.37 12.80 29.10
C GLY A 186 -27.85 13.21 27.72
N ALA A 187 -28.53 14.17 27.13
CA ALA A 187 -28.34 14.68 25.77
C ALA A 187 -26.91 15.14 25.46
N SER A 188 -26.48 14.87 24.22
CA SER A 188 -25.92 15.91 23.34
C SER A 188 -25.78 15.37 21.92
N ASP A 189 -26.68 15.81 21.04
CA ASP A 189 -26.38 15.92 19.60
C ASP A 189 -25.18 16.86 19.47
N SER A 190 -23.99 16.29 19.28
CA SER A 190 -22.84 17.03 18.78
C SER A 190 -22.36 16.34 17.51
N SER A 191 -22.58 16.99 16.37
CA SER A 191 -22.08 16.59 15.05
C SER A 191 -20.56 16.77 14.92
N ALA A 192 -19.81 16.51 15.99
CA ALA A 192 -18.36 16.54 16.02
C ALA A 192 -17.84 15.11 15.79
N PRO A 193 -16.83 14.92 14.92
CA PRO A 193 -16.18 13.62 14.74
C PRO A 193 -15.67 13.11 16.10
N ARG A 194 -16.22 11.98 16.56
CA ARG A 194 -15.84 11.37 17.83
C ARG A 194 -14.53 10.60 17.65
N PRO A 195 -13.47 10.86 18.42
CA PRO A 195 -12.25 10.07 18.36
C PRO A 195 -12.52 8.63 18.82
N VAL A 196 -11.79 7.68 18.24
CA VAL A 196 -11.77 6.30 18.73
C VAL A 196 -11.00 6.27 20.03
N SER A 197 -11.60 5.75 21.10
CA SER A 197 -10.91 5.59 22.38
C SER A 197 -10.00 4.35 22.39
N ASP A 198 -8.99 4.33 23.27
CA ASP A 198 -8.08 3.17 23.40
C ASP A 198 -8.82 1.88 23.75
N ASP A 199 -9.87 1.96 24.58
CA ASP A 199 -10.71 0.81 24.95
C ASP A 199 -11.49 0.27 23.74
N GLU A 200 -12.02 1.16 22.90
CA GLU A 200 -12.70 0.79 21.66
C GLU A 200 -11.75 0.20 20.65
N ALA A 201 -10.56 0.78 20.49
CA ALA A 201 -9.51 0.23 19.63
C ALA A 201 -9.11 -1.18 20.10
N ALA A 202 -8.93 -1.38 21.41
CA ALA A 202 -8.65 -2.71 21.97
C ALA A 202 -9.81 -3.69 21.75
N GLN A 203 -11.06 -3.23 21.81
CA GLN A 203 -12.23 -4.04 21.51
C GLN A 203 -12.28 -4.44 20.03
N PHE A 204 -12.04 -3.52 19.12
CA PHE A 204 -12.02 -3.77 17.67
C PHE A 204 -10.95 -4.78 17.27
N LEU A 205 -9.75 -4.70 17.86
CA LEU A 205 -8.67 -5.63 17.56
C LEU A 205 -8.94 -7.02 18.16
N ARG A 206 -9.61 -7.10 19.31
CA ARG A 206 -9.98 -8.36 19.96
C ARG A 206 -11.12 -9.06 19.22
N ASP A 207 -12.12 -8.31 18.78
CA ASP A 207 -13.30 -8.79 18.05
C ASP A 207 -13.49 -7.97 16.76
N PRO A 208 -12.80 -8.33 15.66
CA PRO A 208 -12.87 -7.61 14.40
C PRO A 208 -14.29 -7.46 13.85
N GLY A 209 -15.21 -8.35 14.20
CA GLY A 209 -16.62 -8.27 13.77
C GLY A 209 -17.30 -6.99 14.26
N THR A 210 -16.82 -6.40 15.36
CA THR A 210 -17.31 -5.11 15.86
C THR A 210 -16.78 -3.90 15.09
N MET A 211 -15.76 -4.08 14.23
CA MET A 211 -15.13 -3.04 13.43
C MET A 211 -15.57 -3.07 11.96
N LEU A 212 -15.96 -4.24 11.43
CA LEU A 212 -16.35 -4.40 10.03
C LEU A 212 -17.52 -3.48 9.65
N GLY A 213 -17.42 -2.80 8.51
CA GLY A 213 -18.44 -1.88 8.02
C GLY A 213 -18.42 -0.50 8.69
N LYS A 214 -17.49 -0.24 9.63
CA LYS A 214 -17.33 1.08 10.24
C LYS A 214 -16.33 1.89 9.44
N ARG A 215 -16.71 3.14 9.19
CA ARG A 215 -15.91 4.12 8.48
C ARG A 215 -15.23 5.05 9.48
N PHE A 216 -13.96 5.34 9.22
CA PHE A 216 -13.11 6.14 10.07
C PHE A 216 -12.43 7.22 9.22
N VAL A 217 -12.08 8.34 9.83
CA VAL A 217 -11.21 9.35 9.22
C VAL A 217 -9.91 9.37 10.01
N CYS A 218 -8.81 8.99 9.35
CA CYS A 218 -7.46 9.00 9.93
C CYS A 218 -6.83 10.40 9.76
N SER A 219 -6.32 10.97 10.84
CA SER A 219 -5.65 12.28 10.84
C SER A 219 -4.46 12.29 11.81
N PRO A 220 -3.37 11.56 11.50
CA PRO A 220 -2.19 11.51 12.36
C PRO A 220 -1.46 12.86 12.39
N PRO A 221 -0.76 13.19 13.49
CA PRO A 221 0.10 14.35 13.56
C PRO A 221 1.30 14.20 12.60
N GLU A 222 1.87 15.32 12.13
CA GLU A 222 2.88 15.34 11.06
C GLU A 222 4.14 14.52 11.36
N ASP A 223 4.49 14.38 12.63
CA ASP A 223 5.60 13.56 13.11
C ASP A 223 5.31 12.05 13.12
N ALA A 224 4.04 11.66 13.15
CA ALA A 224 3.61 10.26 13.12
C ALA A 224 3.46 9.69 11.69
N LEU A 225 3.33 10.54 10.66
CA LEU A 225 3.17 10.12 9.25
C LEU A 225 4.30 9.20 8.77
N TYR A 226 5.55 9.52 9.12
CA TYR A 226 6.72 8.72 8.75
C TYR A 226 6.79 7.36 9.45
N SER A 227 6.16 7.23 10.62
CA SER A 227 6.19 5.98 11.41
C SER A 227 5.07 5.02 11.04
N LEU A 228 3.97 5.53 10.48
CA LEU A 228 2.80 4.73 10.11
C LEU A 228 2.97 4.00 8.78
N GLY A 229 3.93 4.40 7.94
CA GLY A 229 4.12 3.79 6.62
C GLY A 229 2.97 4.05 5.64
N PHE A 230 2.08 4.98 5.99
CA PHE A 230 0.95 5.43 5.18
C PHE A 230 1.00 6.96 5.07
N GLU A 231 0.95 7.47 3.84
CA GLU A 231 0.77 8.90 3.55
C GLU A 231 -0.71 9.31 3.68
N ASP A 232 -1.61 8.33 3.78
CA ASP A 232 -3.06 8.50 3.67
C ASP A 232 -3.66 9.09 4.94
N ARG A 233 -3.87 10.40 4.89
CA ARG A 233 -4.95 11.05 5.63
C ARG A 233 -6.26 10.75 4.90
N GLY A 234 -7.35 10.58 5.64
CA GLY A 234 -8.67 10.50 5.04
C GLY A 234 -9.46 9.28 5.46
N LEU A 235 -10.50 9.00 4.69
CA LEU A 235 -11.46 7.96 5.01
C LEU A 235 -10.85 6.56 4.86
N TRP A 236 -11.13 5.68 5.81
CA TRP A 236 -10.81 4.27 5.69
C TRP A 236 -11.87 3.36 6.34
N GLU A 237 -11.91 2.11 5.90
CA GLU A 237 -12.85 1.09 6.39
C GLU A 237 -12.22 -0.30 6.34
N VAL A 238 -12.46 -1.11 7.37
CA VAL A 238 -12.11 -2.54 7.32
C VAL A 238 -13.26 -3.31 6.69
N VAL A 239 -13.00 -3.92 5.54
CA VAL A 239 -14.02 -4.67 4.77
C VAL A 239 -13.99 -6.17 5.04
N SER A 240 -12.84 -6.71 5.44
CA SER A 240 -12.75 -8.10 5.90
C SER A 240 -11.55 -8.30 6.81
N CYS A 241 -11.58 -9.37 7.61
CA CYS A 241 -10.46 -9.79 8.44
C CYS A 241 -10.26 -11.30 8.23
N ARG A 242 -9.02 -11.69 7.93
CA ARG A 242 -8.58 -13.08 7.86
C ARG A 242 -7.81 -13.41 9.13
N VAL A 243 -8.11 -14.57 9.69
CA VAL A 243 -7.43 -15.07 10.89
C VAL A 243 -6.60 -16.26 10.47
N HIS A 244 -5.28 -16.13 10.65
CA HIS A 244 -4.32 -17.20 10.45
C HIS A 244 -3.94 -17.77 11.82
N MET A 245 -3.78 -19.08 11.88
CA MET A 245 -3.31 -19.75 13.08
C MET A 245 -2.04 -20.50 12.70
N ASP A 246 -0.90 -20.01 13.17
CA ASP A 246 0.42 -20.61 12.90
C ASP A 246 1.14 -20.87 14.22
N GLU A 247 1.57 -22.12 14.43
CA GLU A 247 2.23 -22.58 15.67
C GLU A 247 1.56 -22.15 17.00
N GLY A 248 0.23 -21.98 17.00
CA GLY A 248 -0.54 -21.53 18.16
C GLY A 248 -0.57 -20.01 18.38
N VAL A 249 0.08 -19.24 17.50
CA VAL A 249 -0.05 -17.79 17.39
C VAL A 249 -1.22 -17.48 16.47
N VAL A 250 -2.12 -16.61 16.94
CA VAL A 250 -3.20 -16.08 16.12
C VAL A 250 -2.71 -14.82 15.45
N ASP A 251 -2.51 -14.87 14.13
CA ASP A 251 -2.18 -13.70 13.32
C ASP A 251 -3.44 -13.20 12.59
N ARG A 252 -3.57 -11.89 12.49
CA ARG A 252 -4.75 -11.23 11.91
C ARG A 252 -4.33 -10.30 10.79
N GLU A 253 -4.85 -10.57 9.62
CA GLU A 253 -4.72 -9.73 8.44
C GLU A 253 -6.07 -9.02 8.20
N TYR A 254 -6.03 -7.69 8.11
CA TYR A 254 -7.18 -6.84 7.89
C TYR A 254 -7.13 -6.30 6.47
N MET A 255 -8.22 -6.45 5.72
CA MET A 255 -8.35 -5.83 4.40
C MET A 255 -9.00 -4.46 4.57
N VAL A 256 -8.26 -3.41 4.25
CA VAL A 256 -8.63 -2.02 4.50
C VAL A 256 -8.82 -1.27 3.19
N LEU A 257 -10.00 -0.67 3.01
CA LEU A 257 -10.23 0.32 1.95
C LEU A 257 -9.82 1.70 2.44
N THR A 258 -9.16 2.47 1.58
CA THR A 258 -8.84 3.88 1.83
C THR A 258 -9.58 4.77 0.82
N GLU A 259 -9.64 6.06 1.11
CA GLU A 259 -10.22 7.07 0.21
C GLU A 259 -9.47 7.17 -1.12
N GLU A 260 -8.16 6.92 -1.10
CA GLU A 260 -7.31 6.98 -2.29
C GLU A 260 -7.58 5.80 -3.23
N ASP A 261 -7.84 4.61 -2.67
CA ASP A 261 -8.09 3.37 -3.42
C ASP A 261 -9.38 2.67 -2.92
N PRO A 262 -10.57 3.22 -3.21
CA PRO A 262 -11.85 2.69 -2.70
C PRO A 262 -12.25 1.34 -3.31
N ASP A 263 -11.60 0.94 -4.41
CA ASP A 263 -11.88 -0.31 -5.13
C ASP A 263 -10.89 -1.43 -4.79
N TYR A 264 -9.82 -1.15 -4.02
CA TYR A 264 -8.74 -2.10 -3.79
C TYR A 264 -8.35 -2.20 -2.30
N PRO A 265 -8.85 -3.21 -1.57
CA PRO A 265 -8.51 -3.39 -0.17
C PRO A 265 -7.03 -3.72 0.01
N LEU A 266 -6.34 -2.96 0.84
CA LEU A 266 -4.95 -3.19 1.22
C LEU A 266 -4.87 -4.16 2.41
N PRO A 267 -4.04 -5.21 2.36
CA PRO A 267 -3.80 -6.07 3.50
C PRO A 267 -2.95 -5.33 4.56
N MET A 268 -3.40 -5.34 5.80
CA MET A 268 -2.73 -4.69 6.93
C MET A 268 -2.67 -5.60 8.15
N GLY A 269 -1.56 -5.52 8.90
CA GLY A 269 -1.39 -6.27 10.15
C GLY A 269 -2.07 -5.60 11.34
N GLU A 270 -2.23 -6.35 12.44
CA GLU A 270 -2.87 -5.84 13.67
C GLU A 270 -2.19 -4.56 14.23
N SER A 271 -0.87 -4.46 14.15
CA SER A 271 -0.13 -3.28 14.62
C SER A 271 -0.44 -2.03 13.78
N GLN A 272 -0.54 -2.18 12.46
CA GLN A 272 -0.86 -1.07 11.55
C GLN A 272 -2.28 -0.56 11.79
N VAL A 273 -3.26 -1.47 11.89
CA VAL A 273 -4.66 -1.09 12.17
C VAL A 273 -4.80 -0.45 13.55
N ARG A 274 -4.06 -0.94 14.57
CA ARG A 274 -4.00 -0.31 15.89
C ARG A 274 -3.56 1.13 15.81
N ASP A 275 -2.49 1.39 15.06
CA ASP A 275 -1.95 2.74 14.95
C ASP A 275 -2.87 3.65 14.13
N MET A 276 -3.57 3.13 13.11
CA MET A 276 -4.61 3.90 12.41
C MET A 276 -5.79 4.25 13.32
N LEU A 277 -6.30 3.31 14.12
CA LEU A 277 -7.39 3.54 15.08
C LEU A 277 -7.03 4.64 16.09
N ARG A 278 -5.78 4.66 16.55
CA ARG A 278 -5.26 5.64 17.50
C ARG A 278 -5.40 7.09 17.01
N TYR A 279 -5.29 7.31 15.69
CA TYR A 279 -5.39 8.63 15.08
C TYR A 279 -6.70 8.85 14.33
N SER A 280 -7.70 8.01 14.58
CA SER A 280 -8.96 8.03 13.85
C SER A 280 -10.13 8.62 14.64
N THR A 281 -11.04 9.21 13.89
CA THR A 281 -12.39 9.57 14.36
C THR A 281 -13.42 8.76 13.58
N PHE A 282 -14.60 8.52 14.17
CA PHE A 282 -15.70 7.91 13.44
C PHE A 282 -16.19 8.84 12.32
N ALA A 283 -16.28 8.31 11.10
CA ALA A 283 -16.93 9.00 10.00
C ALA A 283 -18.45 8.91 10.17
N VAL A 284 -19.15 10.04 9.95
CA VAL A 284 -20.62 10.14 10.03
C VAL A 284 -21.26 9.68 8.73
#